data_AF-S8CZK2-F1
#
_entry.id   AF-S8CZK2-F1
#
_cell.length_a   1.000
_cell.length_b   1.000
_cell.length_c   1.000
_cell.angle_alpha   90.00
_cell.angle_beta   90.00
_cell.angle_gamma   90.00
#
_symmetry.space_group_name_H-M   'P 1'
#
loop_
_entity.id
_entity.type
_entity.pdbx_description
1 polymer ?
#
loop_
_entity_poly.entity_id
_entity_poly.type
_entity_poly.pdbx_seq_one_letter_code
_entity_poly.pdbx_strand_id
1 'polypeptide(L)'
;PATLSANVRAVFTCLLDQVGSYITEGLERARDSLNEAAAMRERFVLGTSVSRRVAAAAASAAEAAAAAGESGFRSFMVAVQRCGSSVAIVQQYFGNSVSRILLPVEGAHASACEEMSTAMSSAEGAAYKGLQQCIETVMAEVERLLSAEQKATDYRPPDDGNPSDHRPTSACTRVVAYLTRVLESAFTALEGLNKQAFLTELGNRLHKGLVNHCQKFTFNTNGGLRLKRDVTEYGEFVRNFNAPTIDEKFELLGIMTNVFVLAPESLSTLFDGTPSIRKDAQKFIQLREDYKSAKLGDKLRSLWPTSS
;
A
#
# COMPACT_ATOMS: atom_id res chain seq x y z
N PRO A 1 -38.06 37.47 2.54
CA PRO A 1 -36.99 36.57 3.08
C PRO A 1 -37.19 35.09 2.72
N ALA A 2 -38.33 34.49 3.08
CA ALA A 2 -38.62 33.09 2.81
C ALA A 2 -38.58 32.71 1.31
N THR A 3 -39.23 33.49 0.44
CA THR A 3 -39.22 33.23 -1.03
C THR A 3 -37.82 33.32 -1.64
N LEU A 4 -37.02 34.32 -1.23
CA LEU A 4 -35.64 34.47 -1.71
C LEU A 4 -34.77 33.29 -1.24
N SER A 5 -34.90 32.89 0.03
CA SER A 5 -34.20 31.71 0.57
C SER A 5 -34.57 30.43 -0.18
N ALA A 6 -35.86 30.22 -0.47
CA ALA A 6 -36.34 29.06 -1.23
C ALA A 6 -35.75 29.03 -2.66
N ASN A 7 -35.77 30.17 -3.36
CA ASN A 7 -35.21 30.27 -4.71
C ASN A 7 -33.70 30.04 -4.74
N VAL A 8 -32.96 30.67 -3.81
CA VAL A 8 -31.51 30.51 -3.72
C VAL A 8 -31.14 29.08 -3.37
N ARG A 9 -31.87 28.44 -2.44
CA ARG A 9 -31.66 27.02 -2.14
C ARG A 9 -31.88 26.16 -3.38
N ALA A 10 -33.02 26.29 -4.07
CA ALA A 10 -33.32 25.51 -5.26
C ALA A 10 -32.24 25.64 -6.36
N VAL A 11 -31.75 26.86 -6.61
CA VAL A 11 -30.65 27.09 -7.57
C VAL A 11 -29.36 26.44 -7.10
N PHE A 12 -29.05 26.54 -5.80
CA PHE A 12 -27.87 25.93 -5.22
C PHE A 12 -27.93 24.40 -5.26
N THR A 13 -29.08 23.78 -4.95
CA THR A 13 -29.30 22.33 -5.06
C THR A 13 -29.05 21.85 -6.49
N CYS A 14 -29.58 22.55 -7.50
CA CYS A 14 -29.35 22.19 -8.91
C CYS A 14 -27.86 22.27 -9.30
N LEU A 15 -27.14 23.27 -8.79
CA LEU A 15 -25.68 23.36 -8.96
C LEU A 15 -24.96 22.18 -8.28
N LEU A 16 -25.36 21.84 -7.05
CA LEU A 16 -24.79 20.72 -6.30
C LEU A 16 -24.97 19.40 -7.04
N ASP A 17 -26.15 19.13 -7.58
CA ASP A 17 -26.43 17.91 -8.34
C ASP A 17 -25.53 17.81 -9.57
N GLN A 18 -25.39 18.90 -10.32
CA GLN A 18 -24.57 18.93 -11.53
C GLN A 18 -23.07 18.77 -11.21
N VAL A 19 -22.59 19.41 -10.14
CA VAL A 19 -21.20 19.28 -9.69
C VAL A 19 -20.95 17.86 -9.17
N GLY A 20 -21.85 17.31 -8.36
CA GLY A 20 -21.75 15.96 -7.82
C GLY A 20 -21.68 14.90 -8.92
N SER A 21 -22.57 14.97 -9.93
CA SER A 21 -22.52 14.09 -11.11
C SER A 21 -21.22 14.24 -11.88
N TYR A 22 -20.80 15.47 -12.21
CA TYR A 22 -19.59 15.71 -12.99
C TYR A 22 -18.32 15.18 -12.29
N ILE A 23 -18.20 15.41 -10.98
CA ILE A 23 -17.07 14.91 -10.19
C ILE A 23 -17.08 13.38 -10.14
N THR A 24 -18.23 12.79 -9.84
CA THR A 24 -18.37 11.32 -9.72
C THR A 24 -18.00 10.65 -11.04
N GLU A 25 -18.58 11.09 -12.16
CA GLU A 25 -18.27 10.56 -13.50
C GLU A 25 -16.82 10.82 -13.92
N GLY A 26 -16.24 11.94 -13.49
CA GLY A 26 -14.82 12.23 -13.72
C GLY A 26 -13.89 11.24 -13.02
N LEU A 27 -14.18 10.92 -11.76
CA LEU A 27 -13.42 9.92 -10.98
C LEU A 27 -13.61 8.51 -11.53
N GLU A 28 -14.83 8.13 -11.91
CA GLU A 28 -15.09 6.82 -12.50
C GLU A 28 -14.36 6.63 -13.82
N ARG A 29 -14.38 7.63 -14.71
CA ARG A 29 -13.59 7.59 -15.96
C ARG A 29 -12.08 7.51 -15.71
N ALA A 30 -11.57 8.23 -14.71
CA ALA A 30 -10.15 8.13 -14.35
C ALA A 30 -9.79 6.73 -13.81
N ARG A 31 -10.74 6.07 -13.14
CA ARG A 31 -10.58 4.70 -12.64
C ARG A 31 -10.53 3.66 -13.77
N ASP A 32 -11.12 3.93 -14.94
CA ASP A 32 -11.09 2.98 -16.07
C ASP A 32 -9.67 2.66 -16.54
N SER A 33 -8.73 3.62 -16.49
CA SER A 33 -7.32 3.34 -16.78
C SER A 33 -6.68 2.36 -15.78
N LEU A 34 -7.12 2.35 -14.52
CA LEU A 34 -6.69 1.36 -13.53
C LEU A 34 -7.30 -0.02 -13.82
N ASN A 35 -8.57 -0.06 -14.24
CA ASN A 35 -9.26 -1.29 -14.65
C ASN A 35 -8.58 -1.94 -15.86
N GLU A 36 -8.24 -1.14 -16.87
CA GLU A 36 -7.53 -1.61 -18.06
C GLU A 36 -6.15 -2.18 -17.69
N ALA A 37 -5.41 -1.49 -16.81
CA ALA A 37 -4.14 -2.00 -16.31
C ALA A 37 -4.29 -3.33 -15.55
N ALA A 38 -5.34 -3.46 -14.73
CA ALA A 38 -5.65 -4.71 -14.02
C ALA A 38 -5.98 -5.85 -15.00
N ALA A 39 -6.85 -5.60 -15.99
CA ALA A 39 -7.20 -6.57 -17.01
C ALA A 39 -5.98 -7.01 -17.84
N MET A 40 -5.05 -6.10 -18.12
CA MET A 40 -3.78 -6.45 -18.77
C MET A 40 -2.96 -7.41 -17.90
N ARG A 41 -2.87 -7.21 -16.58
CA ARG A 41 -2.13 -8.11 -15.69
C ARG A 41 -2.73 -9.52 -15.66
N GLU A 42 -4.06 -9.64 -15.52
CA GLU A 42 -4.74 -10.94 -15.38
C GLU A 42 -4.58 -11.85 -16.59
N ARG A 43 -4.58 -11.28 -17.80
CA ARG A 43 -4.43 -12.03 -19.06
C ARG A 43 -3.14 -12.85 -19.12
N PHE A 44 -2.11 -12.49 -18.37
CA PHE A 44 -0.81 -13.17 -18.40
C PHE A 44 -0.58 -14.14 -17.23
N VAL A 45 -1.44 -14.13 -16.21
CA VAL A 45 -1.35 -15.07 -15.07
C VAL A 45 -1.88 -16.47 -15.44
N LEU A 46 -2.85 -16.55 -16.36
CA LEU A 46 -3.63 -17.76 -16.64
C LEU A 46 -3.00 -18.78 -17.61
N GLY A 47 -1.77 -18.58 -18.07
CA GLY A 47 -1.23 -19.44 -19.12
C GLY A 47 0.27 -19.57 -19.11
N THR A 48 0.84 -20.34 -18.18
CA THR A 48 2.27 -20.65 -18.30
C THR A 48 2.71 -22.09 -17.97
N SER A 49 2.64 -22.98 -18.97
CA SER A 49 3.69 -23.98 -19.24
C SER A 49 4.39 -23.54 -20.54
N VAL A 50 5.66 -23.09 -20.47
CA VAL A 50 6.13 -22.12 -21.48
C VAL A 50 7.58 -22.28 -21.95
N SER A 51 7.72 -22.36 -23.26
CA SER A 51 8.97 -22.21 -24.03
C SER A 51 9.67 -20.86 -23.79
N ARG A 52 11.01 -20.81 -23.91
CA ARG A 52 11.85 -19.61 -23.65
C ARG A 52 11.39 -18.34 -24.39
N ARG A 53 10.81 -18.45 -25.61
CA ARG A 53 10.28 -17.29 -26.36
C ARG A 53 9.02 -16.69 -25.74
N VAL A 54 8.13 -17.54 -25.22
CA VAL A 54 6.86 -17.09 -24.65
C VAL A 54 7.08 -16.52 -23.22
N ALA A 55 8.16 -16.92 -22.53
CA ALA A 55 8.59 -16.27 -21.29
C ALA A 55 9.06 -14.81 -21.49
N ALA A 56 9.82 -14.52 -22.56
CA ALA A 56 10.25 -13.16 -22.86
C ALA A 56 9.07 -12.25 -23.26
N ALA A 57 8.13 -12.77 -24.05
CA ALA A 57 6.89 -12.06 -24.39
C ALA A 57 6.03 -11.78 -23.14
N ALA A 58 5.90 -12.76 -22.22
CA ALA A 58 5.20 -12.58 -20.97
C ALA A 58 5.85 -11.52 -20.07
N ALA A 59 7.18 -11.51 -19.97
CA ALA A 59 7.92 -10.49 -19.21
C ALA A 59 7.70 -9.09 -19.79
N SER A 60 7.80 -8.93 -21.11
CA SER A 60 7.54 -7.66 -21.78
C SER A 60 6.10 -7.18 -21.58
N ALA A 61 5.13 -8.09 -21.61
CA ALA A 61 3.73 -7.76 -21.39
C ALA A 61 3.45 -7.37 -19.94
N ALA A 62 4.11 -8.02 -18.97
CA ALA A 62 4.02 -7.66 -17.56
C ALA A 62 4.59 -6.26 -17.29
N GLU A 63 5.71 -5.90 -17.91
CA GLU A 63 6.27 -4.53 -17.84
C GLU A 63 5.33 -3.50 -18.48
N ALA A 64 4.67 -3.82 -19.61
CA ALA A 64 3.69 -2.94 -20.22
C ALA A 64 2.45 -2.72 -19.30
N ALA A 65 1.97 -3.79 -18.66
CA ALA A 65 0.86 -3.70 -17.71
C ALA A 65 1.25 -2.90 -16.45
N ALA A 66 2.50 -3.00 -15.99
CA ALA A 66 3.05 -2.20 -14.91
C ALA A 66 3.10 -0.71 -15.27
N ALA A 67 3.62 -0.38 -16.45
CA ALA A 67 3.69 1.00 -16.94
C ALA A 67 2.30 1.63 -17.11
N ALA A 68 1.33 0.86 -17.62
CA ALA A 68 -0.06 1.29 -17.70
C ALA A 68 -0.67 1.52 -16.31
N GLY A 69 -0.36 0.64 -15.35
CA GLY A 69 -0.78 0.79 -13.95
C GLY A 69 -0.23 2.06 -13.32
N GLU A 70 1.05 2.37 -13.52
CA GLU A 70 1.68 3.61 -13.04
C GLU A 70 1.06 4.86 -13.69
N SER A 71 0.78 4.81 -15.00
CA SER A 71 0.08 5.89 -15.69
C SER A 71 -1.34 6.08 -15.17
N GLY A 72 -2.10 4.99 -14.99
CA GLY A 72 -3.46 5.01 -14.45
C GLY A 72 -3.50 5.57 -13.02
N PHE A 73 -2.54 5.17 -12.18
CA PHE A 73 -2.38 5.69 -10.82
C PHE A 73 -2.20 7.22 -10.83
N ARG A 74 -1.25 7.72 -11.62
CA ARG A 74 -0.99 9.17 -11.70
C ARG A 74 -2.21 9.95 -12.20
N SER A 75 -2.86 9.46 -13.25
CA SER A 75 -4.08 10.07 -13.79
C SER A 75 -5.20 10.10 -12.74
N PHE A 76 -5.38 9.03 -11.98
CA PHE A 76 -6.37 8.98 -10.91
C PHE A 76 -6.05 9.95 -9.76
N MET A 77 -4.78 10.06 -9.34
CA MET A 77 -4.37 11.04 -8.33
C MET A 77 -4.67 12.48 -8.77
N VAL A 78 -4.42 12.83 -10.04
CA VAL A 78 -4.79 14.14 -10.59
C VAL A 78 -6.30 14.35 -10.57
N ALA A 79 -7.10 13.32 -10.87
CA ALA A 79 -8.56 13.41 -10.81
C ALA A 79 -9.06 13.65 -9.37
N VAL A 80 -8.48 12.97 -8.38
CA VAL A 80 -8.78 13.19 -6.96
C VAL A 80 -8.43 14.61 -6.51
N GLN A 81 -7.27 15.14 -6.92
CA GLN A 81 -6.87 16.50 -6.59
C GLN A 81 -7.84 17.55 -7.17
N ARG A 82 -8.26 17.35 -8.43
CA ARG A 82 -9.25 18.22 -9.10
C ARG A 82 -10.62 18.13 -8.44
N CYS A 83 -11.05 16.92 -8.05
CA CYS A 83 -12.26 16.71 -7.25
C CYS A 83 -12.21 17.52 -5.95
N GLY A 84 -11.15 17.40 -5.17
CA GLY A 84 -10.98 18.14 -3.91
C GLY A 84 -11.05 19.66 -4.12
N SER A 85 -10.43 20.17 -5.19
CA SER A 85 -10.49 21.58 -5.55
C SER A 85 -11.91 22.04 -5.90
N SER A 86 -12.65 21.26 -6.67
CA SER A 86 -14.05 21.56 -7.01
C SER A 86 -14.95 21.60 -5.78
N VAL A 87 -14.80 20.64 -4.87
CA VAL A 87 -15.54 20.60 -3.59
C VAL A 87 -15.24 21.85 -2.75
N ALA A 88 -13.96 22.23 -2.63
CA ALA A 88 -13.56 23.41 -1.88
C ALA A 88 -14.17 24.70 -2.45
N ILE A 89 -14.22 24.85 -3.78
CA ILE A 89 -14.84 26.01 -4.45
C ILE A 89 -16.33 26.09 -4.14
N VAL A 90 -17.05 24.96 -4.19
CA VAL A 90 -18.49 24.90 -3.86
C VAL A 90 -18.73 25.27 -2.39
N GLN A 91 -17.93 24.74 -1.47
CA GLN A 91 -18.02 25.06 -0.04
C GLN A 91 -17.75 26.54 0.22
N GLN A 92 -16.75 27.12 -0.45
CA GLN A 92 -16.44 28.54 -0.35
C GLN A 92 -17.58 29.41 -0.91
N TYR A 93 -18.15 29.03 -2.04
CA TYR A 93 -19.32 29.73 -2.62
C TYR A 93 -20.52 29.68 -1.66
N PHE A 94 -20.79 28.51 -1.06
CA PHE A 94 -21.83 28.37 -0.04
C PHE A 94 -21.61 29.32 1.13
N GLY A 95 -20.42 29.30 1.74
CA GLY A 95 -20.10 30.14 2.89
C GLY A 95 -20.19 31.64 2.61
N ASN A 96 -19.71 32.08 1.44
CA ASN A 96 -19.61 33.50 1.09
C ASN A 96 -20.93 34.09 0.58
N SER A 97 -21.68 33.33 -0.22
CA SER A 97 -22.80 33.89 -1.00
C SER A 97 -24.16 33.33 -0.58
N VAL A 98 -24.25 32.05 -0.24
CA VAL A 98 -25.54 31.37 0.00
C VAL A 98 -25.91 31.42 1.48
N SER A 99 -24.97 31.09 2.36
CA SER A 99 -25.18 30.90 3.80
C SER A 99 -25.91 32.08 4.46
N ARG A 100 -25.46 33.32 4.21
CA ARG A 100 -26.07 34.53 4.80
C ARG A 100 -27.53 34.75 4.39
N ILE A 101 -27.92 34.30 3.20
CA ILE A 101 -29.30 34.43 2.69
C ILE A 101 -30.21 33.39 3.37
N LEU A 102 -29.66 32.24 3.77
CA LEU A 102 -30.42 31.14 4.38
C LEU A 102 -30.57 31.29 5.90
N LEU A 103 -29.62 31.90 6.60
CA LEU A 103 -29.65 32.06 8.06
C LEU A 103 -30.94 32.65 8.65
N PRO A 104 -31.61 33.65 8.02
CA PRO A 104 -32.84 34.23 8.56
C PRO A 104 -34.07 33.32 8.49
N VAL A 105 -33.99 32.16 7.81
CA VAL A 105 -35.08 31.20 7.65
C VAL A 105 -34.74 29.94 8.43
N GLU A 106 -35.59 29.60 9.40
CA GLU A 106 -35.39 28.43 10.27
C GLU A 106 -35.23 27.15 9.45
N GLY A 107 -34.19 26.37 9.77
CA GLY A 107 -33.86 25.10 9.10
C GLY A 107 -33.29 25.21 7.68
N ALA A 108 -33.40 26.34 6.99
CA ALA A 108 -32.99 26.45 5.59
C ALA A 108 -31.48 26.28 5.38
N HIS A 109 -30.66 26.81 6.29
CA HIS A 109 -29.21 26.64 6.25
C HIS A 109 -28.80 25.18 6.48
N ALA A 110 -29.38 24.52 7.51
CA ALA A 110 -29.09 23.12 7.83
C ALA A 110 -29.45 22.18 6.67
N SER A 111 -30.64 22.36 6.08
CA SER A 111 -31.09 21.62 4.89
C SER A 111 -30.13 21.79 3.71
N ALA A 112 -29.63 22.99 3.43
CA ALA A 112 -28.66 23.20 2.35
C ALA A 112 -27.29 22.53 2.64
N CYS A 113 -26.87 22.46 3.90
CA CYS A 113 -25.67 21.72 4.29
C CYS A 113 -25.84 20.21 4.08
N GLU A 114 -27.03 19.66 4.41
CA GLU A 114 -27.35 18.24 4.18
C GLU A 114 -27.40 17.91 2.68
N GLU A 115 -27.99 18.78 1.87
CA GLU A 115 -27.99 18.63 0.40
C GLU A 115 -26.57 18.65 -0.17
N MET A 116 -25.72 19.57 0.30
CA MET A 116 -24.30 19.63 -0.10
C MET A 116 -23.55 18.35 0.27
N SER A 117 -23.74 17.85 1.50
CA SER A 117 -23.14 16.59 1.95
C SER A 117 -23.61 15.41 1.08
N THR A 118 -24.91 15.33 0.81
CA THR A 118 -25.51 14.26 0.01
C THR A 118 -24.98 14.27 -1.43
N ALA A 119 -24.91 15.45 -2.05
CA ALA A 119 -24.41 15.59 -3.41
C ALA A 119 -22.93 15.18 -3.55
N MET A 120 -22.12 15.39 -2.50
CA MET A 120 -20.70 15.02 -2.50
C MET A 120 -20.44 13.56 -2.10
N SER A 121 -21.40 12.89 -1.43
CA SER A 121 -21.22 11.51 -0.94
C SER A 121 -20.92 10.50 -2.05
N SER A 122 -21.52 10.66 -3.24
CA SER A 122 -21.22 9.79 -4.40
C SER A 122 -19.79 9.97 -4.91
N ALA A 123 -19.31 11.21 -4.95
CA ALA A 123 -17.94 11.53 -5.33
C ALA A 123 -16.93 10.95 -4.32
N GLU A 124 -17.21 11.06 -3.02
CA GLU A 124 -16.40 10.45 -1.96
C GLU A 124 -16.34 8.92 -2.12
N GLY A 125 -17.48 8.28 -2.40
CA GLY A 125 -17.55 6.85 -2.66
C GLY A 125 -16.75 6.42 -3.90
N ALA A 126 -16.79 7.20 -4.98
CA ALA A 126 -16.00 6.96 -6.19
C ALA A 126 -14.50 7.14 -5.93
N ALA A 127 -14.11 8.20 -5.22
CA ALA A 127 -12.73 8.46 -4.83
C ALA A 127 -12.18 7.33 -3.95
N TYR A 128 -12.93 6.91 -2.93
CA TYR A 128 -12.55 5.81 -2.04
C TYR A 128 -12.29 4.51 -2.80
N LYS A 129 -13.21 4.11 -3.69
CA LYS A 129 -13.06 2.90 -4.53
C LYS A 129 -11.80 2.97 -5.39
N GLY A 130 -11.57 4.10 -6.07
CA GLY A 130 -10.39 4.23 -6.92
C GLY A 130 -9.08 4.32 -6.13
N LEU A 131 -9.09 4.89 -4.91
CA LEU A 131 -7.92 4.87 -4.02
C LEU A 131 -7.58 3.46 -3.54
N GLN A 132 -8.58 2.62 -3.23
CA GLN A 132 -8.35 1.20 -2.93
C GLN A 132 -7.72 0.47 -4.12
N GLN A 133 -8.23 0.71 -5.33
CA GLN A 133 -7.67 0.12 -6.55
C GLN A 133 -6.27 0.64 -6.89
N CYS A 134 -5.95 1.88 -6.52
CA CYS A 134 -4.59 2.42 -6.61
C CYS A 134 -3.62 1.62 -5.72
N ILE A 135 -4.02 1.31 -4.48
CA ILE A 135 -3.22 0.47 -3.58
C ILE A 135 -3.04 -0.93 -4.17
N GLU A 136 -4.10 -1.54 -4.69
CA GLU A 136 -4.03 -2.84 -5.36
C GLU A 136 -3.08 -2.83 -6.57
N THR A 137 -3.11 -1.76 -7.37
CA THR A 137 -2.24 -1.59 -8.54
C THR A 137 -0.77 -1.47 -8.12
N VAL A 138 -0.48 -0.67 -7.08
CA VAL A 138 0.88 -0.54 -6.54
C VAL A 138 1.37 -1.87 -5.97
N MET A 139 0.54 -2.56 -5.18
CA MET A 139 0.92 -3.83 -4.56
C MET A 139 1.12 -4.95 -5.59
N ALA A 140 0.32 -5.01 -6.65
CA ALA A 140 0.50 -5.96 -7.73
C ALA A 140 1.88 -5.80 -8.40
N GLU A 141 2.34 -4.56 -8.58
CA GLU A 141 3.66 -4.29 -9.13
C GLU A 141 4.79 -4.61 -8.14
N VAL A 142 4.62 -4.31 -6.85
CA VAL A 142 5.57 -4.74 -5.81
C VAL A 142 5.73 -6.25 -5.81
N GLU A 143 4.62 -7.01 -5.84
CA GLU A 143 4.66 -8.48 -5.87
C GLU A 143 5.32 -9.03 -7.13
N ARG A 144 5.09 -8.39 -8.29
CA ARG A 144 5.74 -8.75 -9.55
C ARG A 144 7.25 -8.51 -9.48
N LEU A 145 7.69 -7.33 -9.03
CA LEU A 145 9.11 -6.99 -8.88
C LEU A 145 9.82 -7.94 -7.93
N LEU A 146 9.25 -8.18 -6.76
CA LEU A 146 9.76 -9.14 -5.79
C LEU A 146 9.90 -10.55 -6.40
N SER A 147 8.88 -11.01 -7.14
CA SER A 147 8.90 -12.34 -7.75
C SER A 147 9.87 -12.47 -8.93
N ALA A 148 10.08 -11.40 -9.69
CA ALA A 148 10.95 -11.38 -10.86
C ALA A 148 12.44 -11.22 -10.49
N GLU A 149 12.73 -10.48 -9.41
CA GLU A 149 14.08 -10.03 -9.08
C GLU A 149 14.72 -10.79 -7.92
N GLN A 150 13.91 -11.28 -6.97
CA GLN A 150 14.44 -11.93 -5.79
C GLN A 150 14.84 -13.37 -6.09
N LYS A 151 16.13 -13.68 -5.92
CA LYS A 151 16.68 -15.02 -6.15
C LYS A 151 16.84 -15.76 -4.83
N ALA A 152 16.71 -17.08 -4.88
CA ALA A 152 16.98 -17.93 -3.72
C ALA A 152 18.42 -17.76 -3.19
N THR A 153 19.38 -17.54 -4.09
CA THR A 153 20.78 -17.26 -3.76
C THR A 153 20.99 -15.95 -3.02
N ASP A 154 20.00 -15.04 -3.01
CA ASP A 154 20.11 -13.81 -2.23
C ASP A 154 20.00 -14.07 -0.73
N TYR A 155 19.14 -15.01 -0.35
CA TYR A 155 18.87 -15.38 1.04
C TYR A 155 19.52 -16.71 1.45
N ARG A 156 20.07 -17.44 0.49
CA ARG A 156 20.88 -18.63 0.72
C ARG A 156 22.07 -18.67 -0.24
N PRO A 157 23.02 -17.73 -0.12
CA PRO A 157 24.25 -17.76 -0.91
C PRO A 157 25.04 -19.05 -0.61
N PRO A 158 25.72 -19.63 -1.61
CA PRO A 158 26.62 -20.76 -1.40
C PRO A 158 27.81 -20.36 -0.54
N ASP A 159 28.38 -21.32 0.18
CA ASP A 159 29.62 -21.14 0.95
C ASP A 159 30.83 -21.38 0.03
N ASP A 160 31.15 -20.36 -0.78
CA ASP A 160 32.20 -20.39 -1.80
C ASP A 160 33.46 -19.61 -1.38
N GLY A 161 33.52 -19.14 -0.13
CA GLY A 161 34.63 -18.35 0.41
C GLY A 161 34.67 -16.90 -0.10
N ASN A 162 33.69 -16.46 -0.89
CA ASN A 162 33.58 -15.05 -1.27
C ASN A 162 33.06 -14.21 -0.09
N PRO A 163 33.49 -12.94 0.01
CA PRO A 163 32.97 -12.02 1.02
C PRO A 163 31.46 -11.81 0.84
N SER A 164 30.72 -11.85 1.95
CA SER A 164 29.27 -11.66 1.97
C SER A 164 28.87 -10.29 1.40
N ASP A 165 27.92 -10.26 0.47
CA ASP A 165 27.35 -9.00 -0.03
C ASP A 165 26.38 -8.43 1.02
N HIS A 166 26.73 -7.26 1.56
CA HIS A 166 25.96 -6.56 2.58
C HIS A 166 25.06 -5.46 2.03
N ARG A 167 24.97 -5.31 0.70
CA ARG A 167 24.07 -4.34 0.06
C ARG A 167 22.64 -4.87 0.02
N PRO A 168 21.64 -3.97 -0.09
CA PRO A 168 20.28 -4.38 -0.39
C PRO A 168 20.23 -5.28 -1.63
N THR A 169 19.26 -6.18 -1.68
CA THR A 169 19.01 -7.01 -2.86
C THR A 169 18.53 -6.16 -4.03
N SER A 170 18.73 -6.64 -5.26
CA SER A 170 18.23 -5.93 -6.45
C SER A 170 16.71 -5.78 -6.41
N ALA A 171 16.00 -6.78 -5.87
CA ALA A 171 14.56 -6.72 -5.65
C ALA A 171 14.18 -5.56 -4.72
N CYS A 172 14.86 -5.41 -3.58
CA CYS A 172 14.64 -4.31 -2.65
C CYS A 172 14.87 -2.95 -3.31
N THR A 173 16.01 -2.76 -3.96
CA THR A 173 16.32 -1.50 -4.65
C THR A 173 15.29 -1.17 -5.74
N ARG A 174 14.85 -2.16 -6.53
CA ARG A 174 13.83 -1.94 -7.57
C ARG A 174 12.46 -1.60 -6.99
N VAL A 175 12.04 -2.25 -5.90
CA VAL A 175 10.78 -1.95 -5.22
C VAL A 175 10.79 -0.53 -4.64
N VAL A 176 11.85 -0.15 -3.92
CA VAL A 176 11.97 1.19 -3.34
C VAL A 176 12.00 2.26 -4.43
N ALA A 177 12.73 2.05 -5.52
CA ALA A 177 12.76 2.97 -6.65
C ALA A 177 11.39 3.13 -7.32
N TYR A 178 10.63 2.03 -7.47
CA TYR A 178 9.27 2.06 -7.99
C TYR A 178 8.33 2.85 -7.06
N LEU A 179 8.30 2.51 -5.77
CA LEU A 179 7.45 3.16 -4.78
C LEU A 179 7.75 4.66 -4.67
N THR A 180 9.02 5.04 -4.67
CA THR A 180 9.45 6.44 -4.65
C THR A 180 8.88 7.22 -5.83
N ARG A 181 8.93 6.65 -7.04
CA ARG A 181 8.43 7.31 -8.25
C ARG A 181 6.91 7.36 -8.31
N VAL A 182 6.23 6.25 -8.06
CA VAL A 182 4.76 6.19 -8.21
C VAL A 182 4.04 6.99 -7.14
N LEU A 183 4.56 7.03 -5.91
CA LEU A 183 3.88 7.72 -4.81
C LEU A 183 4.08 9.24 -4.83
N GLU A 184 4.97 9.78 -5.65
CA GLU A 184 5.15 11.23 -5.81
C GLU A 184 3.80 11.94 -6.06
N SER A 185 2.98 11.41 -6.98
CA SER A 185 1.65 11.99 -7.27
C SER A 185 0.66 11.85 -6.11
N ALA A 186 0.78 10.80 -5.28
CA ALA A 186 -0.07 10.65 -4.11
C ALA A 186 0.32 11.63 -2.99
N PHE A 187 1.62 11.91 -2.83
CA PHE A 187 2.10 12.90 -1.86
C PHE A 187 1.62 14.32 -2.17
N THR A 188 1.37 14.64 -3.44
CA THR A 188 0.87 15.95 -3.89
C THR A 188 -0.64 16.02 -4.03
N ALA A 189 -1.32 14.91 -4.36
CA ALA A 189 -2.76 14.90 -4.62
C ALA A 189 -3.61 14.73 -3.36
N LEU A 190 -3.09 14.03 -2.35
CA LEU A 190 -3.79 13.77 -1.10
C LEU A 190 -3.27 14.68 0.01
N GLU A 191 -4.19 15.12 0.87
CA GLU A 191 -3.89 16.01 1.99
C GLU A 191 -4.56 15.51 3.28
N GLY A 192 -4.05 15.99 4.42
CA GLY A 192 -4.63 15.75 5.74
C GLY A 192 -4.89 14.27 6.06
N LEU A 193 -6.08 13.99 6.60
CA LEU A 193 -6.47 12.65 7.04
C LEU A 193 -6.60 11.65 5.88
N ASN A 194 -6.96 12.12 4.68
CA ASN A 194 -7.07 11.25 3.51
C ASN A 194 -5.70 10.72 3.07
N LYS A 195 -4.69 11.59 3.07
CA LYS A 195 -3.29 11.20 2.83
C LYS A 195 -2.82 10.20 3.88
N GLN A 196 -3.07 10.51 5.15
CA GLN A 196 -2.65 9.65 6.26
C GLN A 196 -3.29 8.26 6.18
N ALA A 197 -4.60 8.19 5.92
CA ALA A 197 -5.32 6.93 5.79
C ALA A 197 -4.81 6.09 4.61
N PHE A 198 -4.60 6.72 3.45
CA PHE A 198 -4.08 6.06 2.26
C PHE A 198 -2.67 5.47 2.48
N LEU A 199 -1.74 6.28 3.02
CA LEU A 199 -0.36 5.85 3.26
C LEU A 199 -0.29 4.78 4.37
N THR A 200 -1.13 4.90 5.40
CA THR A 200 -1.21 3.87 6.46
C THR A 200 -1.70 2.54 5.89
N GLU A 201 -2.76 2.54 5.07
CA GLU A 201 -3.25 1.30 4.44
C GLU A 201 -2.22 0.71 3.48
N LEU A 202 -1.57 1.54 2.65
CA LEU A 202 -0.50 1.09 1.77
C LEU A 202 0.68 0.49 2.55
N GLY A 203 1.11 1.13 3.64
CA GLY A 203 2.16 0.63 4.52
C GLY A 203 1.81 -0.72 5.14
N ASN A 204 0.55 -0.89 5.57
CA ASN A 204 0.05 -2.16 6.09
C ASN A 204 0.10 -3.28 5.03
N ARG A 205 -0.32 -2.98 3.79
CA ARG A 205 -0.29 -3.92 2.67
C ARG A 205 1.14 -4.27 2.27
N LEU A 206 2.04 -3.28 2.22
CA LEU A 206 3.45 -3.47 1.92
C LEU A 206 4.11 -4.38 2.96
N HIS A 207 3.95 -4.08 4.24
CA HIS A 207 4.48 -4.92 5.33
C HIS A 207 3.98 -6.37 5.20
N LYS A 208 2.67 -6.57 5.03
CA LYS A 208 2.09 -7.90 4.86
C LYS A 208 2.63 -8.61 3.61
N GLY A 209 2.76 -7.90 2.49
CA GLY A 209 3.30 -8.41 1.24
C GLY A 209 4.75 -8.87 1.39
N LEU A 210 5.60 -8.07 2.03
CA LEU A 210 7.00 -8.39 2.30
C LEU A 210 7.15 -9.62 3.22
N VAL A 211 6.36 -9.68 4.29
CA VAL A 211 6.33 -10.84 5.20
C VAL A 211 5.92 -12.11 4.46
N ASN A 212 4.89 -12.04 3.62
CA ASN A 212 4.44 -13.17 2.81
C ASN A 212 5.49 -13.56 1.76
N HIS A 213 6.20 -12.60 1.18
CA HIS A 213 7.27 -12.86 0.24
C HIS A 213 8.43 -13.61 0.90
N CYS A 214 8.84 -13.21 2.11
CA CYS A 214 9.89 -13.88 2.87
C CYS A 214 9.60 -15.38 3.11
N GLN A 215 8.32 -15.74 3.30
CA GLN A 215 7.90 -17.13 3.52
C GLN A 215 8.16 -18.08 2.34
N LYS A 216 8.52 -17.55 1.17
CA LYS A 216 8.87 -18.33 -0.03
C LYS A 216 10.33 -18.78 -0.06
N PHE A 217 11.15 -18.34 0.91
CA PHE A 217 12.59 -18.56 0.90
C PHE A 217 13.07 -19.36 2.11
N THR A 218 14.28 -19.90 1.97
CA THR A 218 15.05 -20.48 3.07
C THR A 218 16.26 -19.60 3.29
N PHE A 219 16.63 -19.38 4.56
CA PHE A 219 17.65 -18.42 4.96
C PHE A 219 18.83 -19.12 5.62
N ASN A 220 20.04 -18.78 5.18
CA ASN A 220 21.25 -18.96 5.99
C ASN A 220 21.63 -17.66 6.71
N THR A 221 22.65 -17.70 7.56
CA THR A 221 23.08 -16.52 8.34
C THR A 221 23.41 -15.32 7.45
N ASN A 222 24.13 -15.53 6.35
CA ASN A 222 24.48 -14.48 5.40
C ASN A 222 23.24 -13.87 4.72
N GLY A 223 22.30 -14.71 4.30
CA GLY A 223 21.03 -14.25 3.75
C GLY A 223 20.14 -13.55 4.77
N GLY A 224 20.19 -13.96 6.05
CA GLY A 224 19.55 -13.25 7.16
C GLY A 224 20.07 -11.84 7.34
N LEU A 225 21.39 -11.65 7.27
CA LEU A 225 22.02 -10.32 7.30
C LEU A 225 21.61 -9.47 6.09
N ARG A 226 21.50 -10.09 4.91
CA ARG A 226 21.06 -9.39 3.70
C ARG A 226 19.59 -8.98 3.77
N LEU A 227 18.71 -9.85 4.27
CA LEU A 227 17.31 -9.51 4.55
C LEU A 227 17.21 -8.36 5.57
N LYS A 228 18.05 -8.35 6.61
CA LYS A 228 18.08 -7.26 7.59
C LYS A 228 18.41 -5.91 6.92
N ARG A 229 19.31 -5.91 5.93
CA ARG A 229 19.58 -4.70 5.13
C ARG A 229 18.36 -4.30 4.30
N ASP A 230 17.68 -5.23 3.64
CA ASP A 230 16.45 -4.95 2.88
C ASP A 230 15.35 -4.37 3.76
N VAL A 231 15.10 -4.96 4.93
CA VAL A 231 14.09 -4.46 5.89
C VAL A 231 14.45 -3.07 6.39
N THR A 232 15.74 -2.78 6.58
CA THR A 232 16.21 -1.43 6.94
C THR A 232 15.89 -0.42 5.83
N GLU A 233 16.17 -0.77 4.58
CA GLU A 233 15.90 0.07 3.42
C GLU A 233 14.39 0.32 3.24
N TYR A 234 13.56 -0.71 3.35
CA TYR A 234 12.10 -0.54 3.33
C TYR A 234 11.61 0.31 4.50
N GLY A 235 12.16 0.10 5.69
CA GLY A 235 11.87 0.89 6.89
C GLY A 235 12.21 2.37 6.71
N GLU A 236 13.37 2.68 6.15
CA GLU A 236 13.78 4.04 5.80
C GLU A 236 12.82 4.69 4.80
N PHE A 237 12.38 3.94 3.79
CA PHE A 237 11.41 4.44 2.81
C PHE A 237 10.05 4.76 3.45
N VAL A 238 9.48 3.85 4.25
CA VAL A 238 8.13 4.04 4.81
C VAL A 238 8.06 5.12 5.89
N ARG A 239 9.19 5.55 6.49
CA ARG A 239 9.22 6.71 7.40
C ARG A 239 8.68 7.97 6.74
N ASN A 240 8.82 8.11 5.42
CA ASN A 240 8.25 9.23 4.66
C ASN A 240 6.71 9.26 4.71
N PHE A 241 6.06 8.18 5.17
CA PHE A 241 4.61 8.12 5.29
C PHE A 241 4.11 8.87 6.53
N ASN A 242 5.00 9.18 7.48
CA ASN A 242 4.66 9.79 8.77
C ASN A 242 3.53 9.02 9.48
N ALA A 243 3.65 7.68 9.51
CA ALA A 243 2.65 6.79 10.07
C ALA A 243 3.30 5.95 11.18
N PRO A 244 3.23 6.39 12.46
CA PRO A 244 3.95 5.73 13.56
C PRO A 244 3.65 4.24 13.71
N THR A 245 2.41 3.83 13.42
CA THR A 245 2.00 2.42 13.47
C THR A 245 2.62 1.57 12.37
N ILE A 246 3.07 2.17 11.27
CA ILE A 246 3.81 1.51 10.19
C ILE A 246 5.29 1.45 10.55
N ASP A 247 5.84 2.53 11.11
CA ASP A 247 7.22 2.58 11.58
C ASP A 247 7.48 1.45 12.61
N GLU A 248 6.60 1.33 13.61
CA GLU A 248 6.66 0.27 14.61
C GLU A 248 6.62 -1.13 13.97
N LYS A 249 5.80 -1.34 12.94
CA LYS A 249 5.73 -2.64 12.24
C LYS A 249 7.04 -3.00 11.56
N PHE A 250 7.69 -2.03 10.89
CA PHE A 250 8.97 -2.26 10.24
C PHE A 250 10.12 -2.41 11.24
N GLU A 251 10.06 -1.74 12.39
CA GLU A 251 10.99 -1.97 13.50
C GLU A 251 10.86 -3.38 14.06
N LEU A 252 9.63 -3.84 14.34
CA LEU A 252 9.36 -5.20 14.80
C LEU A 252 9.78 -6.25 13.75
N LEU A 253 9.56 -5.99 12.46
CA LEU A 253 10.06 -6.84 11.39
C LEU A 253 11.59 -6.87 11.36
N GLY A 254 12.26 -5.73 11.60
CA GLY A 254 13.70 -5.65 11.75
C GLY A 254 14.22 -6.53 12.89
N ILE A 255 13.57 -6.49 14.06
CA ILE A 255 13.87 -7.38 15.19
C ILE A 255 13.63 -8.84 14.80
N MET A 256 12.53 -9.14 14.10
CA MET A 256 12.19 -10.48 13.62
C MET A 256 13.30 -11.09 12.75
N THR A 257 13.95 -10.29 11.89
CA THR A 257 15.04 -10.79 11.03
C THR A 257 16.22 -11.38 11.81
N ASN A 258 16.42 -10.99 13.08
CA ASN A 258 17.47 -11.54 13.93
C ASN A 258 17.30 -13.06 14.16
N VAL A 259 16.10 -13.61 13.97
CA VAL A 259 15.85 -15.06 13.97
C VAL A 259 16.79 -15.82 13.02
N PHE A 260 17.15 -15.22 11.89
CA PHE A 260 18.01 -15.85 10.87
C PHE A 260 19.51 -15.70 11.17
N VAL A 261 19.88 -14.75 12.03
CA VAL A 261 21.27 -14.39 12.28
C VAL A 261 21.76 -15.00 13.60
N LEU A 262 20.89 -15.09 14.60
CA LEU A 262 21.24 -15.60 15.92
C LEU A 262 21.45 -17.11 15.93
N ALA A 263 22.41 -17.55 16.75
CA ALA A 263 22.59 -18.95 17.07
C ALA A 263 21.32 -19.51 17.76
N PRO A 264 21.00 -20.80 17.57
CA PRO A 264 19.81 -21.44 18.15
C PRO A 264 19.60 -21.17 19.65
N GLU A 265 20.67 -21.16 20.43
CA GLU A 265 20.71 -20.93 21.88
C GLU A 265 20.36 -19.50 22.28
N SER A 266 20.53 -18.52 21.39
CA SER A 266 20.24 -17.11 21.68
C SER A 266 18.81 -16.69 21.30
N LEU A 267 18.02 -17.59 20.70
CA LEU A 267 16.65 -17.28 20.26
C LEU A 267 15.71 -16.99 21.43
N SER A 268 15.89 -17.65 22.59
CA SER A 268 15.07 -17.38 23.78
C SER A 268 15.18 -15.93 24.23
N THR A 269 16.41 -15.42 24.35
CA THR A 269 16.70 -14.05 24.77
C THR A 269 16.09 -13.02 23.83
N LEU A 270 16.05 -13.29 22.52
CA LEU A 270 15.37 -12.43 21.54
C LEU A 270 13.87 -12.28 21.87
N PHE A 271 13.21 -13.38 22.22
CA PHE A 271 11.77 -13.38 22.51
C PHE A 271 11.44 -12.82 23.91
N ASP A 272 12.36 -12.93 24.86
CA ASP A 272 12.22 -12.30 26.16
C ASP A 272 12.33 -10.78 26.06
N GLY A 273 13.22 -10.27 25.18
CA GLY A 273 13.35 -8.85 24.90
C GLY A 273 12.22 -8.26 24.05
N THR A 274 11.51 -9.08 23.27
CA THR A 274 10.38 -8.62 22.44
C THR A 274 9.27 -9.68 22.39
N PRO A 275 8.43 -9.79 23.43
CA PRO A 275 7.41 -10.82 23.50
C PRO A 275 6.31 -10.73 22.44
N SER A 276 6.12 -9.58 21.79
CA SER A 276 5.10 -9.37 20.76
C SER A 276 5.38 -10.12 19.45
N ILE A 277 6.66 -10.30 19.09
CA ILE A 277 7.05 -10.95 17.81
C ILE A 277 6.92 -12.48 17.86
N ARG A 278 6.73 -13.03 19.05
CA ARG A 278 6.66 -14.46 19.31
C ARG A 278 5.84 -15.24 18.28
N LYS A 279 4.55 -14.91 18.18
CA LYS A 279 3.60 -15.69 17.36
C LYS A 279 4.04 -15.79 15.90
N ASP A 280 4.61 -14.73 15.36
CA ASP A 280 5.06 -14.66 13.98
C ASP A 280 6.48 -15.24 13.81
N ALA A 281 7.32 -15.18 14.84
CA ALA A 281 8.66 -15.74 14.84
C ALA A 281 8.68 -17.24 14.58
N GLN A 282 7.68 -17.99 15.06
CA GLN A 282 7.61 -19.44 14.80
C GLN A 282 7.57 -19.76 13.31
N LYS A 283 6.92 -18.93 12.48
CA LYS A 283 6.91 -19.12 11.03
C LYS A 283 8.27 -18.80 10.42
N PHE A 284 8.94 -17.74 10.91
CA PHE A 284 10.26 -17.34 10.43
C PHE A 284 11.35 -18.37 10.78
N ILE A 285 11.31 -18.95 11.99
CA ILE A 285 12.29 -19.95 12.42
C ILE A 285 12.26 -21.19 11.53
N GLN A 286 11.08 -21.59 11.03
CA GLN A 286 10.92 -22.70 10.09
C GLN A 286 11.60 -22.46 8.74
N LEU A 287 11.90 -21.20 8.40
CA LEU A 287 12.57 -20.82 7.16
C LEU A 287 14.10 -20.85 7.30
N ARG A 288 14.66 -21.09 8.49
CA ARG A 288 16.10 -21.24 8.66
C ARG A 288 16.60 -22.53 7.98
N GLU A 289 17.76 -22.48 7.35
CA GLU A 289 18.36 -23.67 6.73
C GLU A 289 18.74 -24.76 7.75
N ASP A 290 19.11 -24.35 8.97
CA ASP A 290 19.49 -25.25 10.05
C ASP A 290 18.30 -25.72 10.90
N TYR A 291 17.06 -25.39 10.50
CA TYR A 291 15.86 -25.71 11.28
C TYR A 291 15.78 -27.19 11.68
N LYS A 292 16.06 -28.09 10.72
CA LYS A 292 16.04 -29.54 10.94
C LYS A 292 17.30 -30.03 11.66
N SER A 293 18.48 -29.59 11.25
CA SER A 293 19.76 -30.07 11.82
C SER A 293 19.94 -29.63 13.27
N ALA A 294 19.51 -28.41 13.62
CA ALA A 294 19.57 -27.88 14.98
C ALA A 294 18.36 -28.30 15.86
N LYS A 295 17.44 -29.13 15.34
CA LYS A 295 16.22 -29.59 16.00
C LYS A 295 15.40 -28.44 16.62
N LEU A 296 15.26 -27.33 15.88
CA LEU A 296 14.64 -26.12 16.41
C LEU A 296 13.17 -26.31 16.78
N GLY A 297 12.45 -27.20 16.10
CA GLY A 297 11.07 -27.54 16.47
C GLY A 297 10.93 -28.07 17.90
N ASP A 298 11.89 -28.86 18.39
CA ASP A 298 11.88 -29.38 19.77
C ASP A 298 12.24 -28.28 20.77
N LYS A 299 13.25 -27.47 20.45
CA LYS A 299 13.64 -26.32 21.28
C LYS A 299 12.51 -25.31 21.41
N LEU A 300 11.80 -25.01 20.32
CA LEU A 300 10.66 -24.08 20.35
C LEU A 300 9.49 -24.59 21.18
N ARG A 301 9.19 -25.90 21.12
CA ARG A 301 8.17 -26.50 22.00
C ARG A 301 8.53 -26.36 23.48
N SER A 302 9.82 -26.41 23.82
CA SER A 302 10.28 -26.18 25.21
C SER A 302 10.23 -24.70 25.62
N LEU A 303 10.45 -23.77 24.68
CA LEU A 303 10.36 -22.32 24.91
C LEU A 303 8.92 -21.79 24.90
N TRP A 304 8.00 -22.57 24.35
CA TRP A 304 6.59 -22.26 24.22
C TRP A 304 5.74 -23.46 24.64
N PRO A 305 5.63 -23.72 25.95
CA PRO A 305 4.56 -24.60 26.39
C PRO A 305 3.25 -24.01 25.88
N THR A 306 2.58 -24.74 24.98
CA THR A 306 1.23 -24.40 24.54
C THR A 306 0.39 -24.31 25.80
N SER A 307 -0.02 -23.09 26.15
CA SER A 307 -1.07 -22.89 27.14
C SER A 307 -2.32 -23.56 26.60
N SER A 308 -2.67 -24.69 27.21
CA SER A 308 -3.95 -25.37 27.06
C SER A 308 -5.11 -24.42 27.31
#